data_AF-A0A1H0LQR3-F1
#
_entry.id   AF-A0A1H0LQR3-F1
#
_cell.length_a   1.000
_cell.length_b   1.000
_cell.length_c   1.000
_cell.angle_alpha   90.00
_cell.angle_beta   90.00
_cell.angle_gamma   90.00
#
_symmetry.space_group_name_H-M   'P 1'
#
loop_
_entity.id
_entity.type
_entity.pdbx_description
1 polymer ?
#
loop_
_entity_poly.entity_id
_entity_poly.type
_entity_poly.pdbx_seq_one_letter_code
_entity_poly.pdbx_strand_id
1 'polypeptide(L)'
;MHICLAPLEEQYEIVRRIETAFARIDRLATEAKRALTLVGKLDEAILAKAFRGELVPQDESDEPASVLLERIRAEQALAPKPKRGRGGKPSLVS
;
A
#
# COMPACT_ATOMS: atom_id res chain seq x y z
N MET A 1 5.07 41.04 33.36
CA MET A 1 4.47 40.91 32.02
C MET A 1 3.21 41.78 32.02
N HIS A 2 3.16 42.85 31.24
CA HIS A 2 1.95 43.67 31.10
C HIS A 2 1.15 43.15 29.91
N ILE A 3 -0.07 42.71 30.16
CA ILE A 3 -1.01 42.28 29.12
C ILE A 3 -2.08 43.36 29.06
N CYS A 4 -2.18 44.04 27.91
CA CYS A 4 -3.31 44.92 27.65
C CYS A 4 -4.53 44.05 27.38
N LEU A 5 -5.54 44.16 28.24
CA LEU A 5 -6.75 43.37 28.14
C LEU A 5 -7.72 44.07 27.16
N ALA A 6 -8.11 43.36 26.10
CA ALA A 6 -9.17 43.83 25.22
C ALA A 6 -10.51 43.93 25.98
N PRO A 7 -11.51 44.68 25.48
CA PRO A 7 -12.86 44.65 26.04
C PRO A 7 -13.41 43.22 26.12
N LEU A 8 -14.28 42.95 27.11
CA LEU A 8 -14.79 41.60 27.36
C LEU A 8 -15.47 40.98 26.12
N GLU A 9 -16.23 41.77 25.36
CA GLU A 9 -16.88 41.30 24.12
C GLU A 9 -15.86 40.81 23.10
N GLU A 10 -14.74 41.51 22.94
CA GLU A 10 -13.68 41.13 22.01
C GLU A 10 -12.96 39.86 22.49
N GLN A 11 -12.76 39.70 23.81
CA GLN A 11 -12.23 38.45 24.36
C GLN A 11 -13.14 37.26 24.06
N TYR A 12 -14.46 37.39 24.24
CA TYR A 12 -15.41 36.34 23.92
C TYR A 12 -15.42 35.99 22.42
N GLU A 13 -15.36 37.01 21.56
CA GLU A 13 -15.28 36.81 20.11
C GLU A 13 -14.01 36.05 19.72
N ILE A 14 -12.86 36.42 20.31
CA ILE A 14 -11.58 35.74 20.07
C ILE A 14 -11.68 34.26 20.49
N VAL A 15 -12.18 33.99 21.70
CA VAL A 15 -12.35 32.61 22.20
C VAL A 15 -13.27 31.82 21.27
N ARG A 16 -14.43 32.35 20.88
CA ARG A 16 -15.37 31.66 19.99
C ARG A 16 -14.72 31.30 18.64
N ARG A 17 -13.93 32.22 18.07
CA ARG A 17 -13.24 31.99 16.79
C ARG A 17 -12.16 30.92 16.92
N ILE A 18 -11.43 30.92 18.03
CA ILE A 18 -10.42 29.90 18.33
C ILE A 18 -11.08 28.52 18.48
N GLU A 19 -12.14 28.42 19.28
CA GLU A 19 -12.88 27.17 19.47
C GLU A 19 -13.43 26.63 18.15
N THR A 20 -14.00 27.52 17.32
CA THR A 20 -14.48 27.16 15.98
C THR A 20 -13.35 26.65 15.10
N ALA A 21 -12.17 27.30 15.13
CA ALA A 21 -11.02 26.87 14.35
C ALA A 21 -10.51 25.49 14.80
N PHE A 22 -10.42 25.25 16.11
CA PHE A 22 -10.01 23.94 16.65
C PHE A 22 -10.99 22.84 16.29
N ALA A 23 -12.31 23.07 16.39
CA ALA A 23 -13.31 22.09 15.98
C ALA A 23 -13.18 21.70 14.50
N ARG A 24 -12.81 22.64 13.63
CA ARG A 24 -12.53 22.36 12.21
C ARG A 24 -11.26 21.54 12.02
N ILE A 25 -10.21 21.83 12.79
CA ILE A 25 -8.96 21.06 12.77
C ILE A 25 -9.22 19.62 13.20
N ASP A 26 -9.95 19.41 14.30
CA ASP A 26 -10.25 18.07 14.82
C ASP A 26 -11.06 17.24 13.81
N ARG A 27 -12.01 17.87 13.13
CA ARG A 27 -12.77 17.23 12.06
C ARG A 27 -11.88 16.80 10.91
N LEU A 28 -11.02 17.69 10.40
CA LEU A 28 -10.09 17.38 9.32
C LEU A 28 -9.12 16.26 9.71
N ALA A 29 -8.58 16.31 10.93
CA ALA A 29 -7.69 15.27 11.44
C ALA A 29 -8.39 13.90 11.52
N THR A 30 -9.65 13.89 11.96
CA THR A 30 -10.47 12.65 12.01
C THR A 30 -10.74 12.09 10.62
N GLU A 31 -11.11 12.95 9.66
CA GLU A 31 -11.36 12.54 8.27
C GLU A 31 -10.08 11.99 7.61
N ALA A 32 -8.94 12.66 7.80
CA ALA A 32 -7.65 12.20 7.29
C ALA A 32 -7.25 10.82 7.87
N LYS A 33 -7.44 10.62 9.17
CA LYS A 33 -7.16 9.33 9.83
C LYS A 33 -8.04 8.20 9.28
N ARG A 34 -9.32 8.49 9.02
CA ARG A 34 -10.25 7.53 8.39
C ARG A 34 -9.80 7.18 6.97
N ALA A 35 -9.44 8.18 6.17
CA ALA A 35 -8.95 7.97 4.81
C ALA A 35 -7.70 7.08 4.79
N LEU A 36 -6.71 7.36 5.65
CA LEU A 36 -5.50 6.54 5.76
C LEU A 36 -5.80 5.08 6.11
N THR A 37 -6.77 4.86 7.00
CA THR A 37 -7.22 3.50 7.37
C THR A 37 -7.89 2.78 6.19
N LEU A 38 -8.67 3.49 5.37
CA LEU A 38 -9.31 2.93 4.19
C LEU A 38 -8.30 2.58 3.10
N VAL A 39 -7.27 3.40 2.90
CA VAL A 39 -6.18 3.10 1.96
C VAL A 39 -5.49 1.80 2.33
N GLY A 40 -5.14 1.59 3.60
CA GLY A 40 -4.52 0.32 4.02
C GLY A 40 -5.41 -0.90 3.75
N LYS A 41 -6.72 -0.79 3.99
CA LYS A 41 -7.68 -1.87 3.66
C LYS A 41 -7.82 -2.10 2.16
N LEU A 42 -7.72 -1.04 1.36
CA LEU A 42 -7.79 -1.14 -0.10
C LEU A 42 -6.57 -1.92 -0.63
N ASP A 43 -5.37 -1.65 -0.12
CA ASP A 43 -4.16 -2.37 -0.50
C ASP A 43 -4.30 -3.87 -0.20
N GLU A 44 -4.78 -4.23 0.99
CA GLU A 44 -5.07 -5.62 1.36
C GLU A 44 -6.10 -6.27 0.43
N ALA A 45 -7.18 -5.54 0.13
CA ALA A 45 -8.25 -6.04 -0.75
C ALA A 45 -7.75 -6.24 -2.19
N ILE A 46 -6.94 -5.33 -2.72
CA ILE A 46 -6.34 -5.43 -4.06
C ILE A 46 -5.39 -6.63 -4.11
N LEU A 47 -4.50 -6.79 -3.14
CA LEU A 47 -3.59 -7.93 -3.08
C LEU A 47 -4.36 -9.25 -3.00
N ALA A 48 -5.40 -9.31 -2.17
CA ALA A 48 -6.23 -10.50 -2.06
C ALA A 48 -6.93 -10.86 -3.39
N LYS A 49 -7.46 -9.85 -4.11
CA LYS A 49 -8.02 -10.05 -5.46
C LYS A 49 -6.96 -10.46 -6.48
N ALA A 50 -5.76 -9.88 -6.42
CA ALA A 50 -4.65 -10.21 -7.29
C ALA A 50 -4.24 -11.69 -7.15
N PHE A 51 -4.08 -12.16 -5.92
CA PHE A 51 -3.72 -13.56 -5.65
C PHE A 51 -4.80 -14.56 -6.06
N ARG A 52 -6.08 -14.15 -6.08
CA ARG A 52 -7.19 -14.97 -6.60
C ARG A 52 -7.40 -14.84 -8.11
N GLY A 53 -6.66 -13.97 -8.79
CA GLY A 53 -6.85 -13.69 -10.21
C GLY A 53 -8.09 -12.84 -10.54
N GLU A 54 -8.75 -12.25 -9.54
CA GLU A 54 -10.03 -11.53 -9.68
C GLU A 54 -9.89 -10.05 -10.10
N LEU A 55 -8.67 -9.61 -10.46
CA LEU A 55 -8.44 -8.21 -10.88
C LEU A 55 -8.91 -7.93 -12.32
N VAL A 56 -9.18 -8.98 -13.09
CA VAL A 56 -9.62 -8.90 -14.49
C VAL A 56 -10.83 -9.83 -14.65
N PRO A 57 -11.85 -9.49 -15.47
CA PRO A 57 -12.93 -10.41 -15.81
C PRO A 57 -12.35 -11.75 -16.26
N GLN A 58 -12.85 -12.84 -15.68
CA GLN A 58 -12.43 -14.19 -16.06
C GLN A 58 -13.35 -14.69 -17.16
N ASP A 59 -12.79 -15.29 -18.22
CA ASP A 59 -13.57 -15.99 -19.24
C ASP A 59 -13.72 -17.45 -18.82
N GLU A 60 -14.95 -17.99 -18.81
CA GLU A 60 -15.20 -19.40 -18.48
C GLU A 60 -14.56 -20.36 -19.50
N SER A 61 -14.21 -19.87 -20.68
CA SER A 61 -13.48 -20.60 -21.71
C SER A 61 -11.96 -20.50 -21.58
N ASP A 62 -11.44 -19.73 -20.61
CA ASP A 62 -10.00 -19.65 -20.36
C ASP A 62 -9.44 -21.03 -19.97
N GLU A 63 -8.30 -21.38 -20.55
CA GLU A 63 -7.63 -22.63 -20.20
C GLU A 63 -7.16 -22.59 -18.73
N PRO A 64 -7.32 -23.69 -17.96
CA PRO A 64 -6.84 -23.74 -16.58
C PRO A 64 -5.33 -23.48 -16.53
N ALA A 65 -4.88 -22.68 -15.56
CA ALA A 65 -3.45 -22.36 -15.40
C ALA A 65 -2.55 -23.61 -15.28
N SER A 66 -3.09 -24.75 -14.85
CA SER A 66 -2.39 -26.05 -14.84
C SER A 66 -1.91 -26.47 -16.22
N VAL A 67 -2.70 -26.23 -17.27
CA VAL A 67 -2.36 -26.59 -18.66
C VAL A 67 -1.15 -25.78 -19.13
N LEU A 68 -1.15 -24.46 -18.86
CA LEU A 68 -0.01 -23.60 -19.17
C LEU A 68 1.25 -24.03 -18.40
N LEU A 69 1.11 -24.39 -17.11
CA LEU A 69 2.23 -24.88 -16.29
C LEU A 69 2.81 -26.20 -16.80
N GLU A 70 1.98 -27.11 -17.30
CA GLU A 70 2.44 -28.36 -17.93
C GLU A 70 3.24 -28.08 -19.20
N ARG A 71 2.78 -27.15 -20.05
CA ARG A 71 3.51 -26.73 -21.26
C ARG A 71 4.87 -26.12 -20.91
N ILE A 72 4.91 -25.23 -19.91
CA ILE A 72 6.17 -24.63 -19.42
C ILE A 72 7.13 -25.71 -18.90
N ARG A 73 6.64 -26.70 -18.14
CA ARG A 73 7.48 -27.80 -17.63
C ARG A 73 8.01 -28.69 -18.75
N ALA A 74 7.18 -29.00 -19.75
CA ALA A 74 7.58 -29.78 -20.91
C ALA A 74 8.65 -29.03 -21.74
N GLU A 75 8.47 -27.73 -21.98
CA GLU A 75 9.45 -26.89 -22.67
C GLU A 75 10.77 -26.78 -21.87
N GLN A 76 10.71 -26.63 -20.55
CA GLN A 76 11.90 -26.61 -19.69
C GLN A 76 12.64 -27.96 -19.65
N ALA A 77 11.93 -29.08 -19.76
CA ALA A 77 12.54 -30.41 -19.85
C ALA A 77 13.23 -30.66 -21.20
N LEU A 78 12.73 -30.02 -22.27
CA LEU A 78 13.30 -30.07 -23.62
C LEU A 78 14.43 -29.04 -23.82
N ALA A 79 14.43 -27.95 -23.04
CA ALA A 79 15.48 -26.95 -23.08
C ALA A 79 16.80 -27.49 -22.54
N PRO A 80 17.94 -27.29 -23.24
CA PRO A 80 19.24 -27.72 -22.73
C PRO A 80 19.55 -26.98 -21.42
N LYS A 81 19.86 -27.72 -20.35
CA LYS A 81 20.25 -27.14 -19.06
C LYS A 81 21.38 -26.12 -19.29
N PRO A 82 21.24 -24.85 -18.87
CA PRO A 82 22.34 -23.92 -18.95
C PRO A 82 23.52 -24.51 -18.16
N LYS A 83 24.68 -24.65 -18.81
CA LYS A 83 25.92 -25.02 -18.14
C LYS A 83 26.19 -23.95 -17.10
N ARG A 84 25.84 -24.23 -15.83
CA ARG A 84 26.37 -23.51 -14.69
C ARG A 84 27.89 -23.65 -14.77
N GLY A 85 28.55 -22.59 -15.23
CA GLY A 85 30.00 -22.46 -15.18
C GLY A 85 30.42 -22.70 -13.74
N ARG A 86 31.11 -23.82 -13.51
CA ARG A 86 31.74 -24.15 -12.24
C ARG A 86 32.90 -23.18 -12.07
N GLY A 87 32.61 -21.98 -11.57
CA GLY A 87 33.62 -21.04 -11.11
C GLY A 87 34.42 -21.70 -9.99
N GLY A 88 35.68 -22.02 -10.29
CA GLY A 88 36.62 -22.54 -9.32
C GLY A 88 36.74 -21.56 -8.15
N LYS A 89 36.63 -22.07 -6.92
CA LYS A 89 37.08 -21.34 -5.74
C LYS A 89 38.58 -21.06 -5.92
N PRO A 90 39.06 -19.81 -5.82
CA PRO A 90 40.48 -19.60 -5.57
C PRO A 90 40.78 -20.10 -4.16
N SER A 91 41.66 -21.09 -4.08
CA SER A 91 42.32 -21.48 -2.84
C SER A 91 43.19 -20.31 -2.38
N LEU A 92 42.82 -19.68 -1.26
CA LEU A 92 43.75 -18.86 -0.50
C LEU A 92 44.72 -19.81 0.20
N VAL A 93 45.95 -19.84 -0.30
CA VAL A 93 47.09 -20.50 0.36
C VAL A 93 48.04 -19.39 0.79
N SER A 94 48.34 -19.42 2.09
CA SER A 94 49.47 -18.81 2.82
C SER A 94 49.58 -17.29 2.87
#